data_AF-A0A2D5Y7G8-F1
#
_entry.id   AF-A0A2D5Y7G8-F1
#
_cell.length_a   1.000
_cell.length_b   1.000
_cell.length_c   1.000
_cell.angle_alpha   90.00
_cell.angle_beta   90.00
_cell.angle_gamma   90.00
#
_symmetry.space_group_name_H-M   'P 1'
#
loop_
_entity.id
_entity.type
_entity.pdbx_description
1 polymer ?
#
loop_
_entity_poly.entity_id
_entity_poly.type
_entity_poly.pdbx_seq_one_letter_code
_entity_poly.pdbx_strand_id
1 'polypeptide(L)'
;MITREELANCLGVDVELLSTTKSSKPCMPEKQLSAPSPGMHQVHYAPKTPMKLYNSLGEFRDDQNFGAGDAIIVSEEKIALELRGIGFPECTCLSIDGCPYTIARNLYAALIELDAHKTNRMHLIFSGENKGASRAILDRLQRAAKA
;
A
#
# COMPACT_ATOMS: atom_id res chain seq x y z
N MET A 1 -1.95 -15.83 -1.87
CA MET A 1 -0.66 -15.10 -1.75
C MET A 1 0.21 -15.96 -0.86
N ILE A 2 1.44 -16.30 -1.28
CA ILE A 2 2.34 -17.12 -0.48
C ILE A 2 3.22 -16.19 0.35
N THR A 3 3.32 -16.42 1.66
CA THR A 3 4.14 -15.58 2.56
C THR A 3 5.58 -16.09 2.67
N ARG A 4 6.46 -15.26 3.24
CA ARG A 4 7.84 -15.65 3.52
C ARG A 4 7.87 -16.81 4.51
N GLU A 5 7.03 -16.75 5.53
CA GLU A 5 6.95 -17.75 6.58
C GLU A 5 6.49 -19.10 6.02
N GLU A 6 5.50 -19.10 5.10
CA GLU A 6 5.07 -20.31 4.39
C GLU A 6 6.19 -20.90 3.53
N LEU A 7 6.94 -20.06 2.79
CA LEU A 7 8.08 -20.53 2.00
C LEU A 7 9.19 -21.12 2.88
N ALA A 8 9.54 -20.45 3.98
CA ALA A 8 10.57 -20.93 4.89
C ALA A 8 10.19 -22.29 5.50
N ASN A 9 8.92 -22.45 5.89
CA ASN A 9 8.40 -23.71 6.42
C ASN A 9 8.41 -24.84 5.39
N CYS A 10 8.06 -24.55 4.13
CA CYS A 10 8.05 -25.55 3.07
C CYS A 10 9.46 -25.97 2.62
N LEU A 11 10.42 -25.03 2.60
CA LEU A 11 11.78 -25.27 2.09
C LEU A 11 12.77 -25.70 3.18
N GLY A 12 12.45 -25.50 4.46
CA GLY A 12 13.34 -25.81 5.58
C GLY A 12 14.57 -24.90 5.66
N VAL A 13 14.54 -23.76 4.98
CA VAL A 13 15.62 -22.76 4.96
C VAL A 13 15.06 -21.38 5.24
N ASP A 14 15.86 -20.50 5.86
CA ASP A 14 15.46 -19.10 5.96
C ASP A 14 15.47 -18.45 4.57
N VAL A 15 14.39 -17.73 4.28
CA VAL A 15 14.20 -17.05 3.00
C VAL A 15 14.65 -15.61 3.16
N GLU A 16 15.82 -15.27 2.66
CA GLU A 16 16.34 -13.91 2.74
C GLU A 16 15.55 -12.92 1.87
N LEU A 17 15.60 -11.65 2.26
CA LEU A 17 15.01 -10.56 1.53
C LEU A 17 16.07 -9.89 0.68
N LEU A 18 15.81 -9.80 -0.62
CA LEU A 18 16.58 -8.93 -1.50
C LEU A 18 16.38 -7.48 -1.06
N SER A 19 17.36 -6.94 -0.34
CA SER A 19 17.36 -5.54 0.05
C SER A 19 17.65 -4.69 -1.19
N THR A 20 16.77 -3.73 -1.48
CA THR A 20 17.01 -2.70 -2.50
C THR A 20 17.95 -1.59 -2.00
N THR A 21 18.76 -1.87 -0.97
CA THR A 21 19.66 -0.88 -0.35
C THR A 21 21.04 -0.93 -1.01
N LYS A 22 21.34 0.15 -1.75
CA LYS A 22 22.66 0.66 -2.14
C LYS A 22 23.84 -0.17 -1.63
N SER A 23 24.47 -0.91 -2.53
CA SER A 23 25.84 -1.39 -2.34
C SER A 23 26.74 -0.17 -2.17
N SER A 24 27.27 0.02 -0.97
CA SER A 24 28.35 0.95 -0.67
C SER A 24 29.67 0.43 -1.25
N LYS A 25 29.82 0.57 -2.57
CA LYS A 25 31.13 0.63 -3.22
C LYS A 25 31.16 1.86 -4.13
N PRO A 26 32.11 2.79 -3.96
CA PRO A 26 32.26 3.90 -4.87
C PRO A 26 32.91 3.43 -6.18
N CYS A 27 32.63 4.17 -7.26
CA CYS A 27 33.06 4.00 -8.65
C CYS A 27 32.23 3.04 -9.51
N MET A 28 31.17 3.57 -10.13
CA MET A 28 30.89 3.54 -11.57
C MET A 28 29.51 4.18 -11.84
N PRO A 29 29.26 4.78 -13.03
CA PRO A 29 28.01 5.47 -13.32
C PRO A 29 26.82 4.51 -13.20
N GLU A 30 25.74 4.98 -12.55
CA GLU A 30 24.51 4.23 -12.26
C GLU A 30 23.89 3.65 -13.53
N LYS A 31 24.27 2.42 -13.88
CA LYS A 31 23.50 1.57 -14.78
C LYS A 31 22.23 1.21 -14.01
N GLN A 32 21.06 1.64 -14.49
CA GLN A 32 19.77 1.16 -13.99
C GLN A 32 19.87 -0.36 -13.81
N LEU A 33 19.83 -0.82 -12.56
CA LEU A 33 19.78 -2.25 -12.24
C LEU A 33 18.57 -2.81 -12.98
N SER A 34 18.82 -3.65 -13.98
CA SER A 34 17.78 -4.35 -14.73
C SER A 34 16.91 -5.09 -13.71
N ALA A 35 15.63 -4.75 -13.63
CA ALA A 35 14.68 -5.41 -12.73
C ALA A 35 14.67 -6.91 -13.05
N PRO A 36 15.22 -7.78 -12.18
CA PRO A 36 15.40 -9.19 -12.50
C PRO A 36 14.07 -9.97 -12.46
N SER A 37 13.00 -9.37 -11.94
CA SER A 37 11.66 -9.91 -12.00
C SER A 37 10.60 -8.82 -12.20
N PRO A 38 9.44 -9.17 -12.81
CA PRO A 38 8.30 -8.26 -12.92
C PRO A 38 7.87 -7.71 -11.56
N GLY A 39 7.52 -6.42 -11.51
CA GLY A 39 7.13 -5.75 -10.26
C GLY A 39 8.29 -5.21 -9.41
N MET A 40 9.55 -5.42 -9.80
CA MET A 40 10.70 -4.80 -9.12
C MET A 40 10.97 -3.35 -9.55
N HIS A 41 10.32 -2.87 -10.61
CA HIS A 41 10.37 -1.46 -11.00
C HIS A 41 9.88 -0.54 -9.87
N GLN A 42 10.40 0.68 -9.85
CA GLN A 42 10.13 1.65 -8.79
C GLN A 42 8.66 2.09 -8.75
N VAL A 43 8.05 2.24 -9.92
CA VAL A 43 6.62 2.53 -10.09
C VAL A 43 5.97 1.31 -10.74
N HIS A 44 4.92 0.78 -10.12
CA HIS A 44 4.19 -0.36 -10.65
C HIS A 44 2.76 -0.36 -10.12
N TYR A 45 1.78 -0.50 -11.01
CA TYR A 45 0.34 -0.45 -10.69
C TYR A 45 -0.13 0.83 -9.98
N ALA A 46 0.55 1.95 -10.22
CA ALA A 46 0.13 3.21 -9.63
C ALA A 46 -1.10 3.78 -10.35
N PRO A 47 -2.14 4.23 -9.62
CA PRO A 47 -3.24 4.99 -10.22
C PRO A 47 -2.71 6.29 -10.81
N LYS A 48 -3.44 6.87 -11.78
CA LYS A 48 -3.11 8.20 -12.31
C LYS A 48 -3.37 9.30 -11.30
N THR A 49 -4.38 9.09 -10.45
CA THR A 49 -4.75 9.95 -9.36
C THR A 49 -3.65 9.90 -8.29
N PRO A 50 -3.12 11.05 -7.84
CA PRO A 50 -2.13 11.08 -6.77
C PRO A 50 -2.63 10.37 -5.52
N MET A 51 -1.78 9.54 -4.92
CA MET A 51 -2.13 8.78 -3.72
C MET A 51 -1.15 9.09 -2.58
N LYS A 52 -1.69 9.25 -1.37
CA LYS A 52 -0.90 9.34 -0.13
C LYS A 52 -1.25 8.17 0.79
N LEU A 53 -0.21 7.49 1.26
CA LEU A 53 -0.32 6.36 2.18
C LEU A 53 -0.07 6.84 3.62
N TYR A 54 -0.94 6.43 4.54
CA TYR A 54 -0.85 6.66 5.98
C TYR A 54 -0.80 5.32 6.70
N ASN A 55 0.09 5.18 7.68
CA ASN A 55 0.25 3.96 8.48
C ASN A 55 -0.75 3.90 9.64
N SER A 56 -1.44 5.01 9.93
CA SER A 56 -2.43 5.09 10.99
C SER A 56 -3.44 6.21 10.73
N LEU A 57 -4.59 6.12 11.41
CA LEU A 57 -5.59 7.19 11.42
C LEU A 57 -5.04 8.48 12.08
N GLY A 58 -4.14 8.35 13.05
CA GLY A 58 -3.49 9.52 13.68
C GLY A 58 -2.66 10.31 12.68
N GLU A 59 -1.84 9.62 11.88
CA GLU A 59 -1.02 10.24 10.84
C GLU A 59 -1.87 10.99 9.80
N PHE A 60 -3.02 10.41 9.42
CA PHE A 60 -3.99 11.09 8.53
C PHE A 60 -4.56 12.36 9.15
N ARG A 61 -4.90 12.33 10.44
CA ARG A 61 -5.45 13.49 11.17
C ARG A 61 -4.42 14.60 11.35
N ASP A 62 -3.17 14.26 11.62
CA ASP A 62 -2.12 15.25 11.86
C ASP A 62 -1.73 15.99 10.58
N ASP A 63 -1.84 15.33 9.42
CA ASP A 63 -1.47 15.89 8.13
C ASP A 63 -2.42 17.01 7.66
N GLN A 64 -3.70 16.97 8.06
CA GLN A 64 -4.74 17.98 7.72
C GLN A 64 -4.81 18.37 6.23
N ASN A 65 -4.30 17.52 5.34
CA ASN A 65 -4.08 17.83 3.93
C ASN A 65 -5.10 17.13 3.04
N PHE A 66 -6.38 17.24 3.42
CA PHE A 66 -7.51 16.70 2.67
C PHE A 66 -8.39 17.86 2.19
N GLY A 67 -8.95 17.73 0.99
CA GLY A 67 -9.82 18.72 0.38
C GLY A 67 -11.10 18.11 -0.20
N ALA A 68 -12.01 18.99 -0.63
CA ALA A 68 -13.21 18.56 -1.35
C ALA A 68 -12.81 17.86 -2.66
N GLY A 69 -13.44 16.71 -2.93
CA GLY A 69 -13.15 15.88 -4.11
C GLY A 69 -12.00 14.88 -3.94
N ASP A 70 -11.40 14.80 -2.75
CA ASP A 70 -10.48 13.72 -2.39
C ASP A 70 -11.26 12.46 -1.98
N ALA A 71 -10.66 11.29 -2.23
CA ALA A 71 -11.19 10.01 -1.81
C ALA A 71 -10.44 9.47 -0.60
N ILE A 72 -11.16 8.84 0.33
CA ILE A 72 -10.57 8.17 1.49
C ILE A 72 -10.77 6.66 1.35
N ILE A 73 -9.67 5.91 1.48
CA ILE A 73 -9.63 4.45 1.44
C ILE A 73 -9.11 3.97 2.79
N VAL A 74 -9.78 2.99 3.39
CA VAL A 74 -9.37 2.40 4.67
C VAL A 74 -9.25 0.88 4.59
N SER A 75 -8.29 0.33 5.34
CA SER A 75 -8.07 -1.12 5.42
C SER A 75 -9.26 -1.88 6.02
N GLU A 76 -9.90 -1.30 7.03
CA GLU A 76 -10.92 -1.97 7.85
C GLU A 76 -12.10 -1.08 8.23
N GLU A 77 -13.27 -1.69 8.48
CA GLU A 77 -14.51 -0.95 8.76
C GLU A 77 -14.47 -0.18 10.08
N LYS A 78 -13.70 -0.67 11.06
CA LYS A 78 -13.48 0.05 12.32
C LYS A 78 -12.95 1.48 12.06
N ILE A 79 -11.97 1.63 11.17
CA ILE A 79 -11.41 2.93 10.81
C ILE A 79 -12.45 3.78 10.07
N ALA A 80 -13.25 3.17 9.18
CA ALA A 80 -14.34 3.87 8.49
C ALA A 80 -15.37 4.44 9.49
N LEU A 81 -15.74 3.68 10.52
CA LEU A 81 -16.67 4.14 11.56
C LEU A 81 -16.09 5.30 12.36
N GLU A 82 -14.81 5.23 12.73
CA GLU A 82 -14.12 6.33 13.43
C GLU A 82 -14.07 7.61 12.58
N LEU A 83 -13.82 7.50 11.27
CA LEU A 83 -13.83 8.62 10.33
C LEU A 83 -15.23 9.23 10.16
N ARG A 84 -16.27 8.39 10.06
CA ARG A 84 -17.67 8.83 10.02
C ARG A 84 -18.04 9.64 11.26
N GLY A 85 -17.58 9.22 12.44
CA GLY A 85 -17.78 9.92 13.71
C GLY A 85 -17.13 11.30 13.78
N ILE A 86 -16.16 11.61 12.93
CA ILE A 86 -15.46 12.91 12.89
C ILE A 86 -15.72 13.70 11.61
N GLY A 87 -16.77 13.37 10.85
CA GLY A 87 -17.25 14.18 9.73
C GLY A 87 -16.82 13.72 8.33
N PHE A 88 -16.29 12.50 8.18
CA PHE A 88 -15.99 11.89 6.87
C PHE A 88 -16.97 10.76 6.55
N PRO A 89 -18.16 11.05 5.99
CA PRO A 89 -19.20 10.06 5.77
C PRO A 89 -18.85 9.05 4.66
N GLU A 90 -18.09 9.48 3.66
CA GLU A 90 -17.79 8.69 2.46
C GLU A 90 -16.36 8.14 2.53
N CYS A 91 -16.24 6.83 2.73
CA CYS A 91 -14.96 6.12 2.77
C CYS A 91 -15.11 4.78 2.03
N THR A 92 -14.10 4.42 1.24
CA THR A 92 -14.02 3.08 0.63
C THR A 92 -13.33 2.13 1.59
N CYS A 93 -14.04 1.09 2.04
CA CYS A 93 -13.52 0.10 2.97
C CYS A 93 -13.04 -1.16 2.24
N LEU A 94 -11.80 -1.59 2.48
CA LEU A 94 -11.20 -2.73 1.78
C LEU A 94 -11.54 -4.09 2.43
N SER A 95 -11.80 -4.14 3.74
CA SER A 95 -12.25 -5.34 4.44
C SER A 95 -13.12 -4.97 5.64
N ILE A 96 -14.07 -5.82 6.01
CA ILE A 96 -14.90 -5.59 7.20
C ILE A 96 -14.05 -5.75 8.48
N ASP A 97 -13.22 -6.79 8.51
CA ASP A 97 -12.47 -7.27 9.68
C ASP A 97 -10.96 -6.98 9.64
N GLY A 98 -10.51 -6.26 8.62
CA GLY A 98 -9.08 -6.02 8.40
C GLY A 98 -8.27 -7.23 7.92
N CYS A 99 -8.94 -8.32 7.50
CA CYS A 99 -8.26 -9.51 6.98
C CYS A 99 -7.33 -9.16 5.79
N PRO A 100 -6.00 -9.40 5.90
CA PRO A 100 -5.05 -9.01 4.86
C PRO A 100 -5.35 -9.60 3.48
N TYR A 101 -5.86 -10.83 3.42
CA TYR A 101 -6.19 -11.48 2.15
C TYR A 101 -7.37 -10.79 1.45
N THR A 102 -8.39 -10.39 2.21
CA THR A 102 -9.54 -9.63 1.69
C THR A 102 -9.10 -8.26 1.21
N ILE A 103 -8.26 -7.57 1.99
CA ILE A 103 -7.68 -6.28 1.60
C ILE A 103 -6.92 -6.42 0.29
N ALA A 104 -6.01 -7.41 0.18
CA ALA A 104 -5.23 -7.63 -1.03
C ALA A 104 -6.12 -7.90 -2.26
N ARG A 105 -7.19 -8.67 -2.08
CA ARG A 105 -8.15 -8.99 -3.15
C ARG A 105 -8.89 -7.73 -3.64
N ASN A 106 -9.30 -6.86 -2.73
CA ASN A 106 -10.17 -5.73 -3.04
C ASN A 106 -9.37 -4.47 -3.45
N LEU A 107 -8.10 -4.37 -3.04
CA LEU A 107 -7.28 -3.16 -3.21
C LEU A 107 -7.23 -2.67 -4.66
N TYR A 108 -6.88 -3.53 -5.62
CA TYR A 108 -6.72 -3.09 -7.00
C TYR A 108 -8.03 -2.66 -7.65
N ALA A 109 -9.13 -3.35 -7.35
CA ALA A 109 -10.45 -2.96 -7.85
C ALA A 109 -10.82 -1.56 -7.35
N ALA A 110 -10.64 -1.29 -6.05
CA ALA A 110 -10.91 0.00 -5.45
C ALA A 110 -10.04 1.12 -6.04
N LEU A 111 -8.74 0.88 -6.23
CA LEU A 111 -7.85 1.86 -6.86
C LEU A 111 -8.26 2.18 -8.29
N ILE A 112 -8.61 1.17 -9.10
CA ILE A 112 -9.05 1.37 -10.49
C ILE A 112 -10.36 2.14 -10.55
N GLU A 113 -11.32 1.79 -9.69
CA GLU A 113 -12.62 2.44 -9.63
C GLU A 113 -12.47 3.93 -9.26
N LEU A 114 -11.73 4.23 -8.20
CA LEU A 114 -11.50 5.61 -7.76
C LEU A 114 -10.69 6.43 -8.77
N ASP A 115 -9.80 5.79 -9.54
CA ASP A 115 -9.03 6.46 -10.60
C ASP A 115 -9.94 6.83 -11.78
N ALA A 116 -10.94 5.99 -12.07
CA ALA A 116 -11.95 6.28 -13.08
C ALA A 116 -12.88 7.44 -12.68
N HIS A 117 -13.11 7.64 -11.38
CA HIS A 117 -13.91 8.75 -10.86
C HIS A 117 -13.20 10.12 -10.88
N LYS A 118 -11.92 10.19 -11.30
CA LYS A 118 -11.13 11.42 -11.40
C LYS A 118 -11.14 12.24 -10.11
N THR A 119 -10.95 11.54 -9.00
CA THR A 119 -10.78 12.17 -7.68
C THR A 119 -9.49 12.99 -7.66
N ASN A 120 -9.41 14.02 -6.82
CA ASN A 120 -8.27 14.93 -6.79
C ASN A 120 -7.03 14.25 -6.19
N ARG A 121 -7.23 13.50 -5.10
CA ARG A 121 -6.23 12.69 -4.42
C ARG A 121 -6.88 11.52 -3.70
N MET A 122 -6.17 10.41 -3.58
CA MET A 122 -6.56 9.27 -2.76
C MET A 122 -5.75 9.25 -1.44
N HIS A 123 -6.44 9.25 -0.31
CA HIS A 123 -5.85 9.08 1.03
C HIS A 123 -6.09 7.66 1.50
N LEU A 124 -5.04 6.84 1.55
CA LEU A 124 -5.14 5.45 1.94
C LEU A 124 -4.57 5.24 3.34
N ILE A 125 -5.43 4.78 4.26
CA ILE A 125 -5.07 4.49 5.65
C ILE A 125 -4.95 2.97 5.82
N PHE A 126 -3.74 2.47 6.07
CA PHE A 126 -3.45 1.05 6.20
C PHE A 126 -2.78 0.75 7.56
N SER A 127 -3.50 0.06 8.43
CA SER A 127 -3.09 -0.32 9.80
C SER A 127 -2.38 -1.67 9.90
N GLY A 128 -2.09 -2.34 8.77
CA GLY A 128 -1.57 -3.70 8.78
C GLY A 128 -0.13 -3.80 9.27
N GLU A 129 0.15 -4.81 10.10
CA GLU A 129 1.51 -5.09 10.55
C GLU A 129 2.42 -5.49 9.36
N ASN A 130 3.71 -5.14 9.42
CA ASN A 130 4.66 -5.45 8.35
C ASN A 130 5.14 -6.92 8.38
N LYS A 131 4.21 -7.87 8.26
CA LYS A 131 4.41 -9.33 8.27
C LYS A 131 3.38 -10.04 7.39
N GLY A 132 3.66 -11.29 7.02
CA GLY A 132 2.76 -12.12 6.22
C GLY A 132 2.25 -11.43 4.95
N ALA A 133 0.95 -11.54 4.68
CA ALA A 133 0.32 -10.93 3.51
C ALA A 133 0.28 -9.38 3.57
N SER A 134 0.14 -8.79 4.77
CA SER A 134 0.10 -7.34 4.97
C SER A 134 1.37 -6.65 4.48
N ARG A 135 2.52 -7.33 4.60
CA ARG A 135 3.77 -6.85 4.07
C ARG A 135 3.76 -6.69 2.54
N ALA A 136 3.23 -7.68 1.83
CA ALA A 136 3.15 -7.60 0.38
C ALA A 136 2.22 -6.48 -0.06
N ILE A 137 1.10 -6.29 0.64
CA ILE A 137 0.17 -5.17 0.43
C ILE A 137 0.91 -3.84 0.62
N LEU A 138 1.65 -3.68 1.73
CA LEU A 138 2.40 -2.48 2.04
C LEU A 138 3.45 -2.15 0.98
N ASP A 139 4.23 -3.13 0.49
CA ASP A 139 5.19 -2.91 -0.61
C ASP A 139 4.50 -2.36 -1.87
N ARG A 140 3.34 -2.93 -2.25
CA ARG A 140 2.59 -2.47 -3.41
C ARG A 140 2.04 -1.06 -3.22
N LEU A 141 1.49 -0.75 -2.05
CA LEU A 141 1.00 0.57 -1.71
C LEU A 141 2.11 1.63 -1.72
N GLN A 142 3.27 1.31 -1.14
CA GLN A 142 4.43 2.21 -1.12
C GLN A 142 4.98 2.49 -2.52
N ARG A 143 4.90 1.54 -3.45
CA ARG A 143 5.28 1.76 -4.86
C ARG A 143 4.24 2.59 -5.60
N ALA A 144 2.95 2.32 -5.37
CA ALA A 144 1.87 3.09 -5.97
C ALA A 144 1.86 4.56 -5.51
N ALA A 145 2.20 4.83 -4.24
CA ALA A 145 2.28 6.20 -3.69
C ALA A 145 3.47 7.03 -4.17
N LYS A 146 4.43 6.43 -4.90
CA LYS A 146 5.65 7.10 -5.40
C LYS A 146 5.55 7.53 -6.86
N ALA A 147 4.41 7.30 -7.50
CA ALA A 147 4.19 7.58 -8.91
C ALA A 147 3.86 9.03 -9.20
#